data_AF-A0A840DXI1-F1
#
_entry.id   AF-A0A840DXI1-F1
#
_cell.length_a   1.000
_cell.length_b   1.000
_cell.length_c   1.000
_cell.angle_alpha   90.00
_cell.angle_beta   90.00
_cell.angle_gamma   90.00
#
_symmetry.space_group_name_H-M   'P 1'
#
loop_
_entity.id
_entity.type
_entity.pdbx_description
1 polymer ?
#
loop_
_entity_poly.entity_id
_entity_poly.type
_entity_poly.pdbx_seq_one_letter_code
_entity_poly.pdbx_strand_id
1 'polypeptide(L)' 'MKTIQVTETELATLKAVLYAQIQQMKREKANGANVDDLLEQYQQAFEALNFAK' A
#
# COMPACT_ATOMS: atom_id res chain seq x y z
N MET A 1 -23.44 -2.76 2.79
CA MET A 1 -22.05 -2.72 3.28
C MET A 1 -21.89 -1.44 4.08
N LYS A 2 -21.34 -1.47 5.30
CA LYS A 2 -21.02 -0.24 6.05
C LYS A 2 -19.69 0.27 5.50
N THR A 3 -19.69 1.39 4.78
CA THR A 3 -18.48 2.03 4.29
C THR A 3 -17.76 2.66 5.47
N ILE A 4 -16.55 2.21 5.79
CA ILE A 4 -15.71 2.87 6.80
C ILE A 4 -15.18 4.14 6.15
N GLN A 5 -15.71 5.30 6.55
CA GLN A 5 -15.18 6.59 6.14
C GLN A 5 -13.96 6.87 7.01
N VAL A 6 -12.77 6.74 6.41
CA VAL A 6 -11.52 7.21 7.02
C VAL A 6 -11.40 8.72 6.82
N THR A 7 -10.93 9.43 7.83
CA THR A 7 -10.59 10.86 7.70
C THR A 7 -9.43 11.04 6.71
N GLU A 8 -9.29 12.23 6.14
CA GLU A 8 -8.17 12.54 5.22
C GLU A 8 -6.81 12.29 5.88
N THR A 9 -6.69 12.55 7.18
CA THR A 9 -5.48 12.29 7.96
C THR A 9 -5.19 10.80 8.08
N GLU A 10 -6.20 9.99 8.42
CA GLU A 10 -6.05 8.53 8.48
C GLU A 10 -5.71 7.94 7.11
N LEU A 11 -6.34 8.45 6.05
CA LEU A 11 -6.05 8.04 4.68
C LEU A 11 -4.60 8.38 4.28
N ALA A 12 -4.12 9.57 4.64
CA ALA A 12 -2.74 9.97 4.41
C ALA A 12 -1.75 9.09 5.19
N THR A 13 -2.04 8.77 6.45
CA THR A 13 -1.23 7.85 7.27
C THR A 13 -1.17 6.46 6.65
N LEU A 14 -2.31 5.91 6.21
CA LEU A 14 -2.38 4.60 5.56
C LEU A 14 -1.56 4.56 4.26
N LYS A 15 -1.66 5.60 3.42
CA LYS A 15 -0.84 5.74 2.22
C LYS A 15 0.65 5.79 2.54
N ALA A 16 1.05 6.55 3.55
CA ALA A 16 2.45 6.68 3.95
C ALA A 16 3.04 5.34 4.42
N VAL A 17 2.31 4.60 5.26
CA VAL A 17 2.72 3.27 5.74
C VAL A 17 2.84 2.30 4.57
N LEU A 18 1.82 2.24 3.71
CA LEU A 18 1.80 1.32 2.59
C LEU A 18 2.89 1.64 1.56
N TYR A 19 3.17 2.93 1.32
CA TYR A 19 4.28 3.36 0.49
C TYR A 19 5.63 2.90 1.05
N ALA A 20 5.85 3.01 2.36
CA ALA A 20 7.08 2.52 2.99
C ALA A 20 7.25 1.00 2.80
N GLN A 21 6.17 0.23 2.93
CA GLN A 21 6.17 -1.21 2.69
C GLN A 21 6.49 -1.55 1.22
N ILE A 22 5.93 -0.82 0.25
CA ILE A 22 6.27 -0.97 -1.17
C ILE A 22 7.77 -0.75 -1.40
N GLN A 23 8.36 0.29 -0.79
CA GLN A 23 9.80 0.55 -0.92
C GLN A 23 10.64 -0.56 -0.28
N GLN A 24 10.19 -1.13 0.84
CA GLN A 24 10.85 -2.28 1.45
C GLN A 24 10.81 -3.50 0.53
N MET A 25 9.63 -3.87 0.00
CA MET A 25 9.48 -5.01 -0.90
C MET A 25 10.32 -4.84 -2.18
N LYS A 26 10.43 -3.63 -2.73
CA LYS A 26 11.33 -3.36 -3.86
C LYS A 26 12.80 -3.64 -3.53
N ARG A 27 13.24 -3.31 -2.31
CA ARG A 27 14.60 -3.65 -1.84
C ARG A 27 14.78 -5.15 -1.67
N GLU A 28 13.80 -5.84 -1.07
CA GLU A 28 13.84 -7.29 -0.90
C GLU A 28 13.87 -8.03 -2.25
N LYS A 29 13.06 -7.58 -3.21
CA LYS A 29 13.10 -8.06 -4.60
C LYS A 29 14.47 -7.87 -5.24
N ALA A 30 15.08 -6.68 -5.06
CA ALA A 30 16.43 -6.41 -5.55
C ALA A 30 17.50 -7.33 -4.92
N ASN A 31 17.25 -7.82 -3.70
CA ASN A 31 18.09 -8.79 -3.00
C ASN A 31 17.77 -10.25 -3.38
N GLY A 32 16.88 -10.49 -4.34
CA GLY A 32 16.53 -11.82 -4.85
C GLY A 32 15.40 -12.52 -4.08
N ALA A 33 14.71 -11.84 -3.17
CA ALA A 33 13.52 -12.40 -2.53
C ALA A 33 12.35 -12.49 -3.53
N ASN A 34 11.59 -13.58 -3.48
CA ASN A 34 10.36 -13.71 -4.26
C ASN A 34 9.20 -13.00 -3.55
N VAL A 35 9.04 -11.71 -3.84
CA VAL A 35 8.02 -10.84 -3.23
C VAL A 35 7.09 -10.21 -4.29
N ASP A 36 7.07 -10.76 -5.51
CA ASP A 36 6.33 -10.20 -6.65
C ASP A 36 4.84 -10.05 -6.36
N ASP A 37 4.19 -11.14 -5.93
CA ASP A 37 2.76 -11.14 -5.61
C ASP A 37 2.41 -10.15 -4.49
N LEU A 38 3.29 -10.05 -3.47
CA LEU A 38 3.07 -9.17 -2.33
C LEU A 38 3.27 -7.70 -2.71
N LEU A 39 4.28 -7.41 -3.53
CA LEU A 39 4.54 -6.08 -4.07
C LEU A 39 3.37 -5.61 -4.94
N GLU A 40 2.83 -6.48 -5.79
CA GLU A 40 1.67 -6.16 -6.62
C GLU A 40 0.44 -5.84 -5.75
N GLN A 41 0.15 -6.66 -4.74
CA GLN A 41 -0.96 -6.41 -3.81
C GLN A 41 -0.82 -5.07 -3.10
N TYR A 42 0.38 -4.70 -2.66
CA TYR A 42 0.60 -3.41 -2.00
C TYR A 42 0.44 -2.24 -2.97
N GLN A 43 0.86 -2.37 -4.23
CA GLN A 43 0.65 -1.35 -5.25
C GLN A 43 -0.85 -1.16 -5.55
N GLN A 44 -1.60 -2.25 -5.74
CA GLN A 44 -3.04 -2.20 -5.96
C GLN A 44 -3.78 -1.59 -4.76
N ALA A 45 -3.40 -1.96 -3.53
CA ALA A 45 -3.99 -1.38 -2.32
C ALA A 45 -3.68 0.13 -2.22
N PHE A 46 -2.49 0.58 -2.61
CA PHE A 46 -2.15 2.00 -2.61
C PHE A 46 -2.97 2.80 -3.62
N GLU A 47 -3.21 2.22 -4.81
CA GLU A 47 -4.10 2.80 -5.80
C GLU A 47 -5.55 2.84 -5.31
N ALA A 48 -6.05 1.78 -4.69
CA ALA A 48 -7.40 1.75 -4.12
C ALA A 48 -7.60 2.86 -3.08
N LEU A 49 -6.60 3.13 -2.24
CA LEU A 49 -6.63 4.24 -1.27
C LEU A 49 -6.65 5.62 -1.95
N ASN A 50 -6.25 5.76 -3.21
CA ASN A 50 -6.42 7.01 -3.95
C ASN A 50 -7.87 7.28 -4.37
N PHE A 51 -8.69 6.24 -4.45
CA PHE A 51 -10.11 6.34 -4.80
C PHE A 51 -11.05 6.27 -3.60
N ALA A 52 -10.55 5.99 -2.39
CA ALA A 52 -11.32 5.86 -1.16
C ALA A 52 -11.85 7.19 -0.58
N LYS A 53 -12.17 8.17 -1.43
CA LYS A 53 -12.76 9.46 -1.03
C LYS A 53 -14.20 9.30 -0.54
#